data_AF-A0A5N6N6X2-F1
#
_entry.id   AF-A0A5N6N6X2-F1
#
_cell.length_a   1.000
_cell.length_b   1.000
_cell.length_c   1.000
_cell.angle_alpha   90.00
_cell.angle_beta   90.00
_cell.angle_gamma   90.00
#
_symmetry.space_group_name_H-M   'P 1'
#
loop_
_entity.id
_entity.type
_entity.pdbx_description
1 polymer ?
#
loop_
_entity_poly.entity_id
_entity_poly.type
_entity_poly.pdbx_seq_one_letter_code
_entity_poly.pdbx_strand_id
1 'polypeptide(L)'
;MGHINNHWIVDSRCSRHMTGELNLLRDFKLVKGSYVNFAGDRGQITGFGTLTNGKFSFDNVNFCKELTNNLLSVSQICDKGYKVIFDKDRCYVLKQGFQISEEWILMTANRSKDLYVLDMAKAETVNKVETCLVSKATEQDTRSWRRRMGHIHIRKMNHLVHNHLVEGVPVKHFKLSDVCVSCKKGKQKRKSHKTKKIFSIDMPLELLHMDLFGPINVKSRGIQQQFSAPYEPQMNGVAERKNRTLIESGRTMLADSKLPITFWSEAVSTACFTLNRVLIVKRHNKTCYELL
;
A
#
# COMPACT_ATOMS: atom_id res chain seq x y z
N MET A 1 -53.83 -24.93 -36.05
CA MET A 1 -54.28 -23.66 -35.44
C MET A 1 -53.03 -22.95 -34.95
N GLY A 2 -52.66 -21.83 -35.57
CA GLY A 2 -51.40 -21.13 -35.26
C GLY A 2 -51.42 -20.56 -33.84
N HIS A 3 -50.40 -20.86 -33.06
CA HIS A 3 -50.20 -20.25 -31.75
C HIS A 3 -49.90 -18.77 -31.95
N ILE A 4 -50.80 -17.88 -31.52
CA ILE A 4 -50.56 -16.44 -31.53
C ILE A 4 -49.42 -16.16 -30.53
N ASN A 5 -48.28 -15.68 -31.03
CA ASN A 5 -47.15 -15.34 -30.16
C ASN A 5 -47.38 -13.96 -29.52
N ASN A 6 -47.91 -13.95 -28.29
CA ASN A 6 -48.12 -12.73 -27.52
C ASN A 6 -46.88 -12.29 -26.71
N HIS A 7 -45.74 -12.97 -26.85
CA HIS A 7 -44.53 -12.63 -26.11
C HIS A 7 -43.79 -11.49 -26.81
N TRP A 8 -43.40 -10.48 -26.04
CA TRP A 8 -42.64 -9.33 -26.49
C TRP A 8 -41.32 -9.27 -25.76
N ILE A 9 -40.24 -9.11 -26.51
CA ILE A 9 -38.88 -8.94 -25.98
C ILE A 9 -38.60 -7.44 -25.91
N VAL A 10 -38.30 -6.94 -24.72
CA VAL A 10 -37.83 -5.56 -24.55
C VAL A 10 -36.35 -5.52 -24.88
N ASP A 11 -35.99 -4.81 -25.93
CA ASP A 11 -34.62 -4.79 -26.45
C ASP A 11 -34.12 -3.34 -26.61
N SER A 12 -32.96 -3.07 -26.01
CA SER A 12 -32.29 -1.78 -26.08
C SER A 12 -31.56 -1.57 -27.41
N ARG A 13 -31.28 -2.63 -28.17
CA ARG A 13 -30.68 -2.55 -29.50
C ARG A 13 -31.71 -2.44 -30.63
N CYS A 14 -32.99 -2.59 -30.30
CA CYS A 14 -34.05 -2.47 -31.27
C CYS A 14 -34.38 -1.00 -31.53
N SER A 15 -34.23 -0.54 -32.77
CA SER A 15 -34.49 0.86 -33.13
C SER A 15 -35.99 1.21 -33.21
N ARG A 16 -36.85 0.22 -33.47
CA ARG A 16 -38.31 0.42 -33.64
C ARG A 16 -39.11 -0.73 -33.04
N HIS A 17 -40.32 -0.49 -32.56
CA HIS A 17 -41.25 -1.55 -32.18
C HIS A 17 -41.61 -2.39 -33.41
N MET A 18 -41.47 -3.71 -33.32
CA MET A 18 -41.72 -4.61 -34.46
C MET A 18 -42.43 -5.89 -34.07
N THR A 19 -43.26 -6.41 -34.97
CA THR A 19 -43.96 -7.68 -34.80
C THR A 19 -44.11 -8.42 -36.13
N GLY A 20 -44.09 -9.76 -36.04
CA GLY A 20 -44.43 -10.65 -37.16
C GLY A 20 -45.91 -11.05 -37.20
N GLU A 21 -46.70 -10.63 -36.20
CA GLU A 21 -48.10 -11.03 -36.02
C GLU A 21 -49.05 -9.88 -36.29
N LEU A 22 -49.83 -9.99 -37.38
CA LEU A 22 -50.75 -8.93 -37.81
C LEU A 22 -51.91 -8.75 -36.81
N ASN A 23 -52.33 -9.84 -36.17
CA ASN A 23 -53.44 -9.86 -35.23
C ASN A 23 -53.21 -9.02 -33.96
N LEU A 24 -51.95 -8.65 -33.67
CA LEU A 24 -51.58 -7.82 -32.52
C LEU A 24 -51.73 -6.31 -32.80
N LEU A 25 -51.89 -5.92 -34.06
CA LEU A 25 -51.93 -4.52 -34.49
C LEU A 25 -53.36 -4.05 -34.73
N ARG A 26 -53.68 -2.86 -34.21
CA ARG A 26 -54.89 -2.10 -34.54
C ARG A 26 -54.58 -1.02 -35.58
N ASP A 27 -55.59 -0.57 -36.30
CA ASP A 27 -55.47 0.51 -37.29
C ASP A 27 -54.34 0.29 -38.31
N PHE A 28 -54.15 -0.97 -38.73
CA PHE A 28 -53.06 -1.38 -39.60
C PHE A 28 -53.13 -0.70 -40.96
N LYS A 29 -52.02 -0.09 -41.37
CA LYS A 29 -51.84 0.54 -42.69
C LYS A 29 -50.78 -0.22 -43.46
N LEU A 30 -51.17 -0.75 -44.62
CA LEU A 30 -50.27 -1.42 -45.54
C LEU A 30 -49.35 -0.39 -46.20
N VAL A 31 -48.04 -0.58 -46.07
CA VAL A 31 -47.02 0.28 -46.68
C VAL A 31 -45.89 -0.59 -47.18
N LYS A 32 -45.43 -0.34 -48.41
CA LYS A 32 -44.17 -0.91 -48.90
C LYS A 32 -43.00 -0.17 -48.26
N GLY A 33 -42.63 -0.60 -47.06
CA GLY A 33 -41.55 -0.03 -46.28
C GLY A 33 -40.18 -0.53 -46.73
N SER A 34 -39.15 0.04 -46.11
CA SER A 34 -37.75 -0.35 -46.28
C SER A 34 -37.47 -1.73 -45.66
N TYR A 35 -36.34 -2.32 -46.08
CA TYR A 35 -35.80 -3.52 -45.45
C TYR A 35 -35.20 -3.20 -44.08
N VAL A 36 -35.31 -4.16 -43.17
CA VAL A 36 -34.73 -4.11 -41.83
C VAL A 36 -33.84 -5.32 -41.65
N ASN A 37 -32.68 -5.10 -41.03
CA ASN A 37 -31.73 -6.16 -40.73
C ASN A 37 -32.02 -6.70 -39.32
N PHE A 38 -32.16 -8.01 -39.17
CA PHE A 38 -32.31 -8.69 -37.88
C PHE A 38 -31.27 -9.78 -37.77
N ALA A 39 -30.36 -9.70 -36.78
CA ALA A 39 -29.44 -10.78 -36.35
C ALA A 39 -28.96 -11.79 -37.44
N GLY A 40 -28.60 -11.31 -38.64
CA GLY A 40 -28.12 -12.15 -39.76
C GLY A 40 -29.01 -12.16 -41.01
N ASP A 41 -30.29 -11.86 -40.87
CA ASP A 41 -31.30 -11.88 -41.95
C ASP A 41 -31.88 -10.49 -42.26
N ARG A 42 -32.60 -10.40 -43.39
CA ARG A 42 -33.31 -9.19 -43.83
C ARG A 42 -34.79 -9.48 -43.97
N GLY A 43 -35.62 -8.65 -43.37
CA GLY A 43 -37.07 -8.69 -43.54
C GLY A 43 -37.60 -7.38 -44.10
N GLN A 44 -38.77 -7.41 -44.75
CA GLN A 44 -39.38 -6.23 -45.34
C GLN A 44 -40.50 -5.69 -44.44
N ILE A 45 -40.47 -4.40 -44.12
CA ILE A 45 -41.61 -3.76 -43.46
C ILE A 45 -42.76 -3.68 -44.47
N THR A 46 -43.87 -4.34 -44.15
CA THR A 46 -45.05 -4.42 -45.03
C THR A 46 -46.23 -3.59 -44.52
N GLY A 47 -46.08 -2.98 -43.35
CA GLY A 47 -47.00 -1.97 -42.84
C GLY A 47 -46.67 -1.57 -41.41
N PHE A 48 -47.53 -0.75 -40.85
CA PHE A 48 -47.46 -0.38 -39.45
C PHE A 48 -48.86 -0.28 -38.84
N GLY A 49 -48.94 -0.43 -37.52
CA GLY A 49 -50.18 -0.28 -36.77
C GLY A 49 -49.92 0.16 -35.34
N THR A 50 -51.00 0.15 -34.56
CA THR A 50 -50.99 0.55 -33.16
C THR A 50 -51.10 -0.68 -32.26
N LEU A 51 -50.15 -0.84 -31.34
CA LEU A 51 -50.17 -1.87 -30.32
C LEU A 51 -50.73 -1.30 -29.02
N THR A 52 -51.77 -1.90 -28.47
CA THR A 52 -52.31 -1.51 -27.17
C THR A 52 -52.66 -2.71 -26.30
N ASN A 53 -52.31 -2.62 -25.02
CA ASN A 53 -52.71 -3.58 -23.98
C ASN A 53 -53.67 -2.92 -22.96
N GLY A 54 -54.40 -1.87 -23.36
CA GLY A 54 -55.33 -1.10 -22.53
C GLY A 54 -54.68 -0.19 -21.48
N LYS A 55 -53.48 -0.51 -20.98
CA LYS A 55 -52.70 0.33 -20.04
C LYS A 55 -51.71 1.27 -20.72
N PHE A 56 -51.22 0.90 -21.90
CA PHE A 56 -50.32 1.71 -22.72
C PHE A 56 -50.64 1.47 -24.21
N SER A 57 -50.30 2.45 -25.05
CA SER A 57 -50.44 2.40 -26.51
C SER A 57 -49.14 2.79 -27.17
N PHE A 58 -48.63 1.96 -28.09
CA PHE A 58 -47.50 2.25 -28.96
C PHE A 58 -48.01 2.38 -30.38
N ASP A 59 -47.81 3.56 -30.96
CA ASP A 59 -48.22 3.87 -32.32
C ASP A 59 -47.01 3.63 -33.24
N ASN A 60 -47.26 3.41 -34.53
CA ASN A 60 -46.22 3.14 -35.53
C ASN A 60 -45.35 1.89 -35.24
N VAL A 61 -45.99 0.82 -34.78
CA VAL A 61 -45.34 -0.50 -34.64
C VAL A 61 -45.24 -1.14 -36.03
N ASN A 62 -44.03 -1.47 -36.44
CA ASN A 62 -43.77 -2.04 -37.77
C ASN A 62 -44.15 -3.51 -37.84
N PHE A 63 -44.78 -3.89 -38.95
CA PHE A 63 -45.08 -5.27 -39.27
C PHE A 63 -44.08 -5.83 -40.28
N CYS A 64 -43.47 -6.96 -39.94
CA CYS A 64 -42.51 -7.67 -40.79
C CYS A 64 -42.76 -9.18 -40.64
N LYS A 65 -43.29 -9.83 -41.68
CA LYS A 65 -43.73 -11.22 -41.62
C LYS A 65 -42.58 -12.20 -41.29
N GLU A 66 -41.36 -11.82 -41.65
CA GLU A 66 -40.14 -12.61 -41.45
C GLU A 66 -39.61 -12.54 -40.01
N LEU A 67 -40.21 -11.73 -39.12
CA LEU A 67 -39.82 -11.68 -37.71
C LEU A 67 -40.31 -12.89 -36.93
N THR A 68 -39.38 -13.57 -36.26
CA THR A 68 -39.68 -14.71 -35.38
C THR A 68 -40.17 -14.29 -33.99
N ASN A 69 -39.67 -13.16 -33.48
CA ASN A 69 -39.99 -12.62 -32.17
C ASN A 69 -40.49 -11.18 -32.27
N ASN A 70 -41.43 -10.80 -31.40
CA ASN A 70 -41.88 -9.42 -31.29
C ASN A 70 -40.94 -8.61 -30.41
N LEU A 71 -40.60 -7.40 -30.84
CA LEU A 71 -39.61 -6.55 -30.19
C LEU A 71 -40.22 -5.22 -29.76
N LEU A 72 -39.96 -4.83 -28.51
CA LEU A 72 -40.22 -3.49 -28.02
C LEU A 72 -38.90 -2.72 -27.91
N SER A 73 -38.82 -1.60 -28.62
CA SER A 73 -37.69 -0.69 -28.55
C SER A 73 -37.69 0.11 -27.24
N VAL A 74 -36.61 -0.01 -26.46
CA VAL A 74 -36.44 0.79 -25.24
C VAL A 74 -36.35 2.28 -25.55
N SER A 75 -35.67 2.65 -26.64
CA SER A 75 -35.46 4.05 -27.02
C SER A 75 -36.80 4.73 -27.32
N GLN A 76 -37.70 4.06 -28.05
CA GLN A 76 -39.06 4.57 -28.33
C GLN A 76 -39.98 4.61 -27.09
N ILE A 77 -39.81 3.68 -26.14
CA ILE A 77 -40.51 3.75 -24.84
C ILE A 77 -40.07 5.02 -24.08
N CYS A 78 -38.76 5.30 -24.06
CA CYS A 78 -38.20 6.50 -23.45
C CYS A 78 -38.66 7.78 -24.16
N ASP A 79 -38.81 7.76 -25.49
CA ASP A 79 -39.32 8.90 -26.27
C ASP A 79 -40.76 9.28 -25.92
N LYS A 80 -41.57 8.30 -25.47
CA LYS A 80 -42.91 8.55 -24.90
C LYS A 80 -42.87 9.01 -23.43
N GLY A 81 -41.69 9.27 -22.86
CA GLY A 81 -41.51 9.80 -21.50
C GLY A 81 -41.57 8.75 -20.38
N TYR A 82 -41.66 7.47 -20.71
CA TYR A 82 -41.55 6.39 -19.72
C TYR A 82 -40.08 6.11 -19.37
N LYS A 83 -39.81 5.55 -18.19
CA LYS A 83 -38.46 5.12 -17.80
C LYS A 83 -38.39 3.60 -17.73
N VAL A 84 -37.31 3.01 -18.22
CA VAL A 84 -37.10 1.56 -18.22
C VAL A 84 -35.94 1.21 -17.29
N ILE A 85 -36.16 0.29 -16.35
CA ILE A 85 -35.14 -0.22 -15.43
C ILE A 85 -35.03 -1.73 -15.60
N PHE A 86 -33.81 -2.23 -15.74
CA PHE A 86 -33.51 -3.65 -15.82
C PHE A 86 -32.86 -4.12 -14.52
N ASP A 87 -33.45 -5.11 -13.88
CA ASP A 87 -32.84 -5.89 -12.82
C ASP A 87 -32.40 -7.25 -13.34
N LYS A 88 -31.68 -8.01 -12.51
CA LYS A 88 -31.25 -9.39 -12.83
C LYS A 88 -32.40 -10.28 -13.31
N ASP A 89 -33.59 -10.10 -12.73
CA ASP A 89 -34.71 -11.01 -12.93
C ASP A 89 -35.90 -10.36 -13.68
N ARG A 90 -35.98 -9.02 -13.78
CA ARG A 90 -37.19 -8.31 -14.25
C ARG A 90 -36.87 -7.01 -14.99
N CYS A 91 -37.78 -6.60 -15.88
CA CYS A 91 -37.78 -5.30 -16.56
C CYS A 91 -38.98 -4.46 -16.09
N TYR A 92 -38.73 -3.25 -15.60
CA TYR A 92 -39.74 -2.32 -15.11
C TYR A 92 -39.91 -1.16 -16.08
N VAL A 93 -41.15 -0.89 -16.51
CA VAL A 93 -41.51 0.32 -17.25
C VAL A 93 -42.31 1.23 -16.31
N LEU A 94 -41.71 2.35 -15.93
CA LEU A 94 -42.24 3.29 -14.95
C LEU A 94 -43.06 4.38 -15.63
N LYS A 95 -44.11 4.84 -14.94
CA LYS A 95 -44.96 5.95 -15.38
C LYS A 95 -44.15 7.24 -15.55
N GLN A 96 -44.66 8.11 -16.42
CA GLN A 96 -44.12 9.47 -16.60
C GLN A 96 -44.08 10.22 -15.26
N GLY A 97 -43.02 11.00 -15.03
CA GLY A 97 -42.84 11.80 -13.82
C GLY A 97 -42.11 11.10 -12.66
N PHE A 98 -41.83 9.80 -12.74
CA PHE A 98 -40.99 9.12 -11.74
C PHE A 98 -39.56 9.67 -11.77
N GLN A 99 -39.07 10.21 -10.65
CA GLN A 99 -37.71 10.72 -10.51
C GLN A 99 -36.85 9.73 -9.72
N ILE A 100 -35.65 9.46 -10.23
CA ILE A 100 -34.63 8.68 -9.52
C ILE A 100 -33.77 9.71 -8.79
N SER A 101 -33.58 9.55 -7.47
CA SER A 101 -32.73 10.44 -6.69
C SER A 101 -31.27 10.32 -7.16
N GLU A 102 -30.58 11.46 -7.28
CA GLU A 102 -29.19 11.53 -7.74
C GLU A 102 -28.22 10.73 -6.87
N GLU A 103 -28.53 10.55 -5.58
CA GLU A 103 -27.72 9.73 -4.66
C GLU A 103 -27.63 8.26 -5.04
N TRP A 104 -28.62 7.76 -5.79
CA TRP A 104 -28.68 6.36 -6.24
C TRP A 104 -28.09 6.18 -7.64
N ILE A 105 -27.71 7.28 -8.32
CA ILE A 105 -27.18 7.25 -9.68
C ILE A 105 -25.66 7.18 -9.60
N LEU A 106 -25.11 6.01 -9.93
CA LEU A 106 -23.66 5.83 -10.00
C LEU A 106 -23.05 6.53 -11.23
N MET A 107 -23.77 6.53 -12.35
CA MET A 107 -23.29 7.05 -13.63
C MET A 107 -24.44 7.39 -14.56
N THR A 108 -24.21 8.37 -15.45
CA THR A 108 -25.19 8.82 -16.45
C THR A 108 -24.57 8.75 -17.83
N ALA A 109 -25.26 8.08 -18.77
CA ALA A 109 -24.89 8.05 -20.18
C ALA A 109 -25.86 8.94 -20.97
N ASN A 110 -25.33 9.87 -21.76
CA ASN A 110 -26.15 10.75 -22.57
C ASN A 110 -26.62 10.00 -23.83
N ARG A 111 -27.91 10.11 -24.13
CA ARG A 111 -28.46 9.52 -25.36
C ARG A 111 -28.05 10.37 -26.56
N SER A 112 -27.43 9.72 -27.55
CA SER A 112 -27.13 10.29 -28.86
C SER A 112 -27.87 9.46 -29.91
N LYS A 113 -28.92 10.05 -30.50
CA LYS A 113 -29.90 9.35 -31.37
C LYS A 113 -30.54 8.17 -30.63
N ASP A 114 -30.30 6.93 -31.03
CA ASP A 114 -30.87 5.71 -30.42
C ASP A 114 -29.89 4.96 -29.51
N LEU A 115 -28.71 5.51 -29.27
CA LEU A 115 -27.66 4.89 -28.47
C LEU A 115 -27.38 5.69 -27.21
N TYR A 116 -27.07 4.99 -26.12
CA TYR A 116 -26.60 5.59 -24.88
C TYR A 116 -25.07 5.61 -24.91
N VAL A 117 -24.50 6.82 -24.99
CA VAL A 117 -23.06 7.03 -25.11
C VAL A 117 -22.53 7.52 -23.78
N LEU A 118 -21.53 6.81 -23.29
CA LEU A 118 -20.81 7.15 -22.07
C LEU A 118 -19.36 7.48 -22.42
N ASP A 119 -18.94 8.68 -22.04
CA ASP A 119 -17.54 9.09 -22.18
C ASP A 119 -16.75 8.62 -20.95
N MET A 120 -15.98 7.54 -21.11
CA MET A 120 -15.15 6.98 -20.04
C MET A 120 -13.95 7.86 -19.66
N ALA A 121 -13.64 8.90 -20.46
CA ALA A 121 -12.54 9.81 -20.18
C ALA A 121 -12.96 10.98 -19.27
N LYS A 122 -14.26 11.29 -19.20
CA LYS A 122 -14.79 12.33 -18.31
C LYS A 122 -15.24 11.70 -16.99
N ALA A 123 -14.34 11.70 -16.00
CA ALA A 123 -14.71 11.42 -14.62
C ALA A 123 -15.44 12.63 -14.04
N GLU A 124 -16.76 12.67 -14.16
CA GLU A 124 -17.58 13.66 -13.46
C GLU A 124 -17.76 13.20 -12.01
N THR A 125 -16.88 13.66 -11.12
CA THR A 125 -17.10 13.53 -9.68
C THR A 125 -18.19 14.51 -9.25
N VAL A 126 -19.18 14.03 -8.50
CA VAL A 126 -20.32 14.81 -7.96
C VAL A 126 -19.86 16.04 -7.15
N ASN A 127 -18.64 16.01 -6.65
CA ASN A 127 -17.95 17.17 -6.09
C ASN A 127 -16.73 17.46 -6.95
N LYS A 128 -16.57 18.69 -7.46
CA LYS A 128 -15.37 19.23 -8.15
C LYS A 128 -14.07 19.18 -7.33
N VAL A 129 -14.00 18.33 -6.31
CA VAL A 129 -12.77 17.91 -5.67
C VAL A 129 -12.25 16.77 -6.53
N GLU A 130 -11.03 16.90 -7.05
CA GLU A 130 -10.29 15.75 -7.56
C GLU A 130 -10.10 14.75 -6.41
N THR A 131 -11.11 13.92 -6.16
CA THR A 131 -10.97 12.74 -5.33
C THR A 131 -10.20 11.74 -6.17
N CYS A 132 -8.88 11.91 -6.18
CA CYS A 132 -7.97 10.87 -6.60
C CYS A 132 -8.37 9.63 -5.80
N LEU A 133 -8.89 8.60 -6.46
CA LEU A 133 -8.90 7.26 -5.89
C LEU A 133 -7.47 7.03 -5.40
N VAL A 134 -7.27 6.95 -4.08
CA VAL A 134 -5.94 6.78 -3.48
C VAL A 134 -5.40 5.47 -4.04
N SER A 135 -4.62 5.58 -5.11
CA SER A 135 -4.11 4.43 -5.82
C SER A 135 -3.11 3.76 -4.89
N LYS A 136 -3.42 2.53 -4.48
CA LYS A 136 -2.47 1.71 -3.75
C LYS A 136 -1.25 1.54 -4.67
N ALA A 137 -0.08 1.99 -4.22
CA ALA A 137 1.13 1.86 -5.03
C ALA A 137 1.39 0.37 -5.30
N THR A 138 1.80 0.05 -6.51
CA THR A 138 2.38 -1.26 -6.79
C THR A 138 3.65 -1.43 -5.95
N GLU A 139 4.07 -2.68 -5.74
CA GLU A 139 5.31 -2.93 -5.01
C GLU A 139 6.53 -2.36 -5.77
N GLN A 140 6.50 -2.40 -7.10
CA GLN A 140 7.53 -1.83 -7.98
C GLN A 140 7.61 -0.30 -7.86
N ASP A 141 6.47 0.39 -7.79
CA ASP A 141 6.41 1.83 -7.52
C ASP A 141 6.99 2.16 -6.15
N THR A 142 6.61 1.37 -5.14
CA THR A 142 7.11 1.54 -3.76
C THR A 142 8.62 1.39 -3.70
N ARG A 143 9.20 0.40 -4.40
CA ARG A 143 10.65 0.20 -4.49
C ARG A 143 11.34 1.38 -5.19
N SER A 144 10.75 1.89 -6.27
CA SER A 144 11.31 3.01 -7.03
C SER A 144 11.33 4.31 -6.23
N TRP A 145 10.21 4.66 -5.59
CA TRP A 145 10.14 5.83 -4.70
C TRP A 145 11.06 5.70 -3.49
N ARG A 146 11.14 4.50 -2.91
CA ARG A 146 12.09 4.24 -1.82
C ARG A 146 13.54 4.45 -2.24
N ARG A 147 13.93 4.11 -3.47
CA ARG A 147 15.28 4.42 -4.01
C ARG A 147 15.48 5.92 -4.18
N ARG A 148 14.52 6.62 -4.79
CA ARG A 148 14.56 8.09 -4.99
C ARG A 148 14.66 8.85 -3.67
N MET A 149 13.95 8.40 -2.64
CA MET A 149 13.95 9.01 -1.31
C MET A 149 15.04 8.45 -0.38
N GLY A 150 16.13 7.87 -0.90
CA GLY A 150 17.28 7.50 -0.09
C GLY A 150 17.02 6.37 0.92
N HIS A 151 16.16 5.41 0.57
CA HIS A 151 15.85 4.24 1.40
C HIS A 151 15.22 4.55 2.78
N ILE A 152 14.45 5.65 2.86
CA ILE A 152 13.65 5.97 4.06
C ILE A 152 12.67 4.85 4.43
N HIS A 153 12.28 4.81 5.70
CA HIS A 153 11.32 3.82 6.19
C HIS A 153 9.94 4.06 5.59
N ILE A 154 9.24 3.00 5.16
CA ILE A 154 7.93 3.11 4.48
C ILE A 154 6.90 3.84 5.33
N ARG A 155 6.86 3.61 6.65
CA ARG A 155 5.97 4.38 7.55
C ARG A 155 6.24 5.89 7.48
N LYS A 156 7.50 6.30 7.38
CA LYS A 156 7.87 7.71 7.26
C LYS A 156 7.48 8.26 5.89
N MET A 157 7.65 7.46 4.84
CA MET A 157 7.20 7.80 3.48
C MET A 157 5.69 8.02 3.42
N ASN A 158 4.90 7.09 3.98
CA ASN A 158 3.45 7.22 4.07
C ASN A 158 3.05 8.43 4.92
N HIS A 159 3.72 8.68 6.04
CA HIS A 159 3.47 9.87 6.85
C HIS A 159 3.71 11.18 6.10
N LEU A 160 4.80 11.27 5.34
CA LEU A 160 5.11 12.44 4.51
C LEU A 160 4.03 12.70 3.45
N VAL A 161 3.57 11.64 2.77
CA VAL A 161 2.54 11.77 1.72
C VAL A 161 1.17 12.07 2.31
N HIS A 162 0.77 11.38 3.39
CA HIS A 162 -0.54 11.59 4.02
C HIS A 162 -0.68 12.96 4.69
N ASN A 163 0.41 13.55 5.17
CA ASN A 163 0.41 14.87 5.80
C ASN A 163 0.77 16.00 4.82
N HIS A 164 0.84 15.72 3.51
CA HIS A 164 1.18 16.70 2.48
C HIS A 164 2.52 17.45 2.75
N LEU A 165 3.51 16.75 3.32
CA LEU A 165 4.82 17.34 3.67
C LEU A 165 5.85 17.24 2.53
N VAL A 166 5.45 16.72 1.37
CA VAL A 166 6.30 16.52 0.18
C VAL A 166 5.53 16.85 -1.08
N GLU A 167 6.19 17.51 -2.02
CA GLU A 167 5.64 17.86 -3.33
C GLU A 167 6.08 16.86 -4.41
N GLY A 168 5.26 16.70 -5.46
CA GLY A 168 5.59 15.85 -6.61
C GLY A 168 5.46 14.34 -6.39
N VAL A 169 5.05 13.89 -5.20
CA VAL A 169 4.76 12.48 -4.92
C VAL A 169 3.24 12.29 -5.05
N PRO A 170 2.75 11.44 -5.97
CA PRO A 170 1.32 11.18 -6.07
C PRO A 170 0.80 10.60 -4.76
N VAL A 171 -0.40 11.01 -4.34
CA VAL A 171 -1.05 10.54 -3.09
C VAL A 171 -1.31 9.04 -3.19
N LYS A 172 -0.31 8.26 -2.79
CA LYS A 172 -0.27 6.81 -2.84
C LYS A 172 0.01 6.26 -1.46
N HIS A 173 -0.65 5.15 -1.13
CA HIS A 173 -0.29 4.37 0.05
C HIS A 173 0.75 3.32 -0.34
N PHE A 174 1.98 3.46 0.15
CA PHE A 174 3.07 2.56 -0.18
C PHE A 174 3.07 1.29 0.70
N LYS A 175 3.26 0.13 0.07
CA LYS A 175 3.42 -1.16 0.75
C LYS A 175 4.56 -1.96 0.11
N LEU A 176 5.27 -2.72 0.93
CA LEU A 176 6.35 -3.62 0.50
C LEU A 176 6.20 -4.91 1.32
N SER A 177 5.95 -6.04 0.66
CA SER A 177 5.90 -7.37 1.28
C SER A 177 7.31 -7.88 1.58
N ASP A 178 8.24 -7.64 0.65
CA ASP A 178 9.61 -8.13 0.79
C ASP A 178 10.53 -7.17 1.56
N VAL A 179 11.61 -7.72 2.10
CA VAL A 179 12.65 -6.93 2.76
C VAL A 179 13.60 -6.32 1.71
N CYS A 180 13.85 -5.02 1.83
CA CYS A 180 14.86 -4.34 1.01
C CYS A 180 16.28 -4.78 1.42
N VAL A 181 16.94 -5.57 0.56
CA VAL A 181 18.30 -6.10 0.77
C VAL A 181 19.32 -4.99 1.04
N SER A 182 19.29 -3.90 0.27
CA SER A 182 20.21 -2.76 0.43
C SER A 182 20.07 -2.11 1.81
N CYS A 183 18.84 -1.93 2.29
CA CYS A 183 18.60 -1.42 3.65
C CYS A 183 19.11 -2.37 4.72
N LYS A 184 18.94 -3.69 4.54
CA LYS A 184 19.41 -4.69 5.50
C LYS A 184 20.94 -4.64 5.62
N LYS A 185 21.66 -4.59 4.50
CA LYS A 185 23.12 -4.48 4.49
C LYS A 185 23.60 -3.15 5.10
N GLY A 186 23.02 -2.02 4.68
CA GLY A 186 23.44 -0.70 5.14
C GLY A 186 23.07 -0.36 6.59
N LYS A 187 22.03 -0.98 7.15
CA LYS A 187 21.58 -0.77 8.54
C LYS A 187 21.89 -1.97 9.45
N GLN A 188 22.69 -2.92 8.97
CA GLN A 188 23.11 -4.04 9.79
C GLN A 188 23.98 -3.52 10.93
N LYS A 189 23.56 -3.79 12.17
CA LYS A 189 24.39 -3.55 13.34
C LYS A 189 25.27 -4.76 13.60
N ARG A 190 26.50 -4.54 14.03
CA ARG A 190 27.34 -5.59 14.58
C ARG A 190 26.60 -6.24 15.76
N LYS A 191 26.61 -7.57 15.84
CA LYS A 191 26.06 -8.27 17.00
C LYS A 191 26.85 -7.85 18.25
N SER A 192 26.15 -7.61 19.35
CA SER A 192 26.81 -7.45 20.64
C SER A 192 27.55 -8.72 21.02
N HIS A 193 28.72 -8.57 21.64
CA HIS A 193 29.41 -9.69 22.25
C HIS A 193 28.58 -10.26 23.39
N LYS A 194 28.58 -11.59 23.54
CA LYS A 194 27.91 -12.24 24.67
C LYS A 194 28.69 -11.90 25.94
N THR A 195 27.96 -11.50 26.98
CA THR A 195 28.56 -11.28 28.31
C THR A 195 29.09 -12.60 28.86
N LYS A 196 30.36 -12.63 29.29
CA LYS A 196 30.89 -13.78 30.05
C LYS A 196 30.16 -13.84 31.41
N LYS A 197 29.52 -14.98 31.69
CA LYS A 197 28.80 -15.23 32.95
C LYS A 197 29.68 -15.84 34.04
N ILE A 198 30.79 -16.46 33.65
CA ILE A 198 31.72 -17.18 34.53
C ILE A 198 33.08 -16.49 34.40
N PHE A 199 33.70 -16.18 35.53
CA PHE A 199 35.08 -15.73 35.60
C PHE A 199 35.98 -16.96 35.45
N SER A 200 36.95 -16.91 34.53
CA SER A 200 37.84 -18.03 34.24
C SER A 200 39.14 -18.00 35.07
N ILE A 201 39.11 -17.29 36.20
CA ILE A 201 40.28 -17.00 37.03
C ILE A 201 39.87 -17.28 38.47
N ASP A 202 40.65 -18.14 39.13
CA ASP A 202 40.42 -18.55 40.51
C ASP A 202 41.51 -18.03 41.46
N MET A 203 42.73 -17.80 40.95
CA MET A 203 43.84 -17.24 41.73
C MET A 203 44.40 -15.93 41.15
N PRO A 204 44.92 -15.02 42.00
CA PRO A 204 45.68 -13.87 41.54
C PRO A 204 46.84 -14.29 40.62
N LEU A 205 47.14 -13.46 39.63
CA LEU A 205 48.23 -13.63 38.64
C LEU A 205 48.05 -14.75 37.60
N GLU A 206 46.93 -15.48 37.55
CA GLU A 206 46.67 -16.47 36.48
C GLU A 206 46.49 -15.84 35.09
N LEU A 207 45.90 -14.63 35.02
CA LEU A 207 45.72 -13.89 33.77
C LEU A 207 45.96 -12.40 33.99
N LEU A 208 46.88 -11.84 33.21
CA LEU A 208 47.19 -10.41 33.19
C LEU A 208 46.64 -9.78 31.91
N HIS A 209 45.78 -8.78 32.06
CA HIS A 209 45.30 -7.97 30.96
C HIS A 209 46.22 -6.75 30.76
N MET A 210 46.77 -6.58 29.56
CA MET A 210 47.66 -5.47 29.20
C MET A 210 47.17 -4.79 27.92
N ASP A 211 47.20 -3.46 27.87
CA ASP A 211 46.60 -2.65 26.78
C ASP A 211 47.64 -1.80 26.02
N LEU A 212 48.76 -1.49 26.68
CA LEU A 212 49.88 -0.73 26.12
C LEU A 212 51.06 -1.67 25.90
N PHE A 213 50.96 -2.54 24.91
CA PHE A 213 52.11 -3.34 24.50
C PHE A 213 52.09 -3.51 22.98
N GLY A 214 53.09 -2.89 22.34
CA GLY A 214 53.37 -3.10 20.92
C GLY A 214 53.85 -4.53 20.65
N PRO A 215 54.13 -4.88 19.39
CA PRO A 215 54.57 -6.23 19.03
C PRO A 215 55.79 -6.66 19.86
N ILE A 216 55.61 -7.68 20.69
CA ILE A 216 56.67 -8.24 21.55
C ILE A 216 57.39 -9.32 20.76
N ASN A 217 58.63 -9.04 20.36
CA ASN A 217 59.47 -10.05 19.70
C ASN A 217 60.14 -11.02 20.68
N VAL A 218 60.10 -10.71 21.99
CA VAL A 218 60.78 -11.48 23.04
C VAL A 218 59.79 -12.36 23.80
N LYS A 219 60.01 -13.68 23.78
CA LYS A 219 59.22 -14.63 24.57
C LYS A 219 59.52 -14.46 26.07
N SER A 220 58.48 -14.23 26.85
CA SER A 220 58.52 -14.20 28.31
C SER A 220 58.82 -15.60 28.86
N ARG A 221 59.69 -15.72 29.88
CA ARG A 221 59.95 -17.01 30.54
C ARG A 221 58.73 -17.46 31.36
N GLY A 222 58.10 -18.56 30.97
CA GLY A 222 56.98 -19.17 31.72
C GLY A 222 55.62 -18.47 31.60
N ILE A 223 55.48 -17.45 30.74
CA ILE A 223 54.21 -16.72 30.56
C ILE A 223 53.70 -16.96 29.13
N GLN A 224 52.47 -17.45 29.01
CA GLN A 224 51.81 -17.61 27.72
C GLN A 224 51.14 -16.30 27.29
N GLN A 225 51.57 -15.75 26.15
CA GLN A 225 51.00 -14.53 25.59
C GLN A 225 49.73 -14.86 24.79
N GLN A 226 48.63 -14.17 25.08
CA GLN A 226 47.37 -14.28 24.35
C GLN A 226 47.01 -12.91 23.76
N PHE A 227 46.79 -12.85 22.45
CA PHE A 227 46.47 -11.60 21.75
C PHE A 227 44.97 -11.50 21.47
N SER A 228 44.41 -10.29 21.63
CA SER A 228 43.07 -9.98 21.15
C SER A 228 43.04 -10.00 19.61
N ALA A 229 41.86 -10.25 19.04
CA ALA A 229 41.68 -10.17 17.60
C ALA A 229 41.98 -8.73 17.11
N PRO A 230 42.58 -8.56 15.91
CA PRO A 230 42.84 -7.23 15.35
C PRO A 230 41.58 -6.38 15.31
N TYR A 231 41.71 -5.10 15.67
CA TYR A 231 40.60 -4.13 15.73
C TYR A 231 39.43 -4.54 16.65
N GLU A 232 39.68 -5.41 17.63
CA GLU A 232 38.70 -5.83 18.63
C GLU A 232 39.07 -5.44 20.07
N PRO A 233 39.11 -4.13 20.39
CA PRO A 233 39.39 -3.60 21.72
C PRO A 233 38.51 -4.23 22.82
N GLN A 234 37.25 -4.53 22.48
CA GLN A 234 36.26 -5.11 23.38
C GLN A 234 36.70 -6.44 24.01
N MET A 235 37.58 -7.20 23.34
CA MET A 235 38.12 -8.46 23.88
C MET A 235 39.06 -8.23 25.07
N ASN A 236 39.69 -7.05 25.16
CA ASN A 236 40.52 -6.62 26.28
C ASN A 236 39.79 -5.65 27.22
N GLY A 237 38.44 -5.65 27.19
CA GLY A 237 37.62 -4.66 27.90
C GLY A 237 37.80 -4.61 29.42
N VAL A 238 38.53 -5.55 30.04
CA VAL A 238 38.93 -5.46 31.46
C VAL A 238 40.00 -4.38 31.63
N ALA A 239 41.10 -4.43 30.87
CA ALA A 239 42.15 -3.41 30.93
C ALA A 239 41.63 -2.05 30.45
N GLU A 240 40.85 -2.01 29.36
CA GLU A 240 40.33 -0.75 28.84
C GLU A 240 39.45 0.01 29.83
N ARG A 241 38.56 -0.72 30.53
CA ARG A 241 37.72 -0.13 31.58
C ARG A 241 38.56 0.38 32.74
N LYS A 242 39.57 -0.38 33.16
CA LYS A 242 40.46 0.02 34.26
C LYS A 242 41.30 1.24 33.88
N ASN A 243 41.82 1.30 32.65
CA ASN A 243 42.53 2.45 32.10
C ASN A 243 41.64 3.69 32.10
N ARG A 244 40.37 3.57 31.67
CA ARG A 244 39.41 4.68 31.73
C ARG A 244 39.19 5.18 33.16
N THR A 245 38.93 4.28 34.11
CA THR A 245 38.74 4.66 35.51
C THR A 245 39.97 5.37 36.08
N LEU A 246 41.18 4.88 35.80
CA LEU A 246 42.41 5.53 36.25
C LEU A 246 42.58 6.95 35.68
N ILE A 247 42.34 7.12 34.38
CA ILE A 247 42.44 8.42 33.70
C ILE A 247 41.37 9.38 34.23
N GLU A 248 40.13 8.93 34.40
CA GLU A 248 39.04 9.74 34.95
C GLU A 248 39.35 10.18 36.38
N SER A 249 39.81 9.27 37.26
CA SER A 249 40.22 9.63 38.62
C SER A 249 41.39 10.61 38.65
N GLY A 250 42.42 10.41 37.82
CA GLY A 250 43.56 11.33 37.70
C GLY A 250 43.13 12.74 37.25
N ARG A 251 42.27 12.83 36.24
CA ARG A 251 41.73 14.11 35.74
C ARG A 251 40.90 14.83 36.81
N THR A 252 40.04 14.10 37.51
CA THR A 252 39.20 14.66 38.57
C THR A 252 40.05 15.22 39.72
N MET A 253 41.07 14.49 40.16
CA MET A 253 41.97 14.97 41.23
C MET A 253 42.71 16.25 40.84
N LEU A 254 43.25 16.33 39.62
CA LEU A 254 43.93 17.54 39.14
C LEU A 254 42.99 18.74 39.02
N ALA A 255 41.77 18.51 38.54
CA ALA A 255 40.76 19.56 38.39
C ALA A 255 40.35 20.13 39.75
N ASP A 256 40.13 19.25 40.74
CA ASP A 256 39.73 19.64 42.10
C ASP A 256 40.85 20.37 42.85
N SER A 257 42.09 19.87 42.75
CA SER A 257 43.25 20.49 43.39
C SER A 257 43.74 21.76 42.70
N LYS A 258 43.20 22.10 41.52
CA LYS A 258 43.63 23.22 40.66
C LYS A 258 45.13 23.19 40.32
N LEU A 259 45.71 21.99 40.24
CA LEU A 259 47.13 21.82 39.91
C LEU A 259 47.35 21.79 38.39
N PRO A 260 48.51 22.28 37.90
CA PRO A 260 48.84 22.20 36.49
C PRO A 260 49.03 20.76 36.02
N ILE A 261 48.87 20.53 34.71
CA ILE A 261 48.98 19.21 34.07
C ILE A 261 50.35 18.54 34.23
N THR A 262 51.37 19.28 34.65
CA THR A 262 52.70 18.75 34.98
C THR A 262 52.66 17.67 36.07
N PHE A 263 51.65 17.71 36.96
CA PHE A 263 51.44 16.72 38.02
C PHE A 263 50.64 15.49 37.55
N TRP A 264 50.47 15.28 36.24
CA TRP A 264 49.71 14.16 35.70
C TRP A 264 50.22 12.79 36.18
N SER A 265 51.54 12.59 36.21
CA SER A 265 52.16 11.37 36.71
C SER A 265 51.79 11.07 38.16
N GLU A 266 51.87 12.08 39.02
CA GLU A 266 51.60 12.01 40.45
C GLU A 266 50.11 11.78 40.70
N ALA A 267 49.24 12.45 39.94
CA ALA A 267 47.79 12.28 40.02
C ALA A 267 47.37 10.87 39.62
N VAL A 268 47.93 10.32 38.53
CA VAL A 268 47.64 8.94 38.10
C VAL A 268 48.23 7.90 39.07
N SER A 269 49.44 8.14 39.59
CA SER A 269 50.05 7.27 40.62
C SER A 269 49.19 7.23 41.89
N THR A 270 48.74 8.40 42.35
CA THR A 270 47.80 8.53 43.48
C THR A 270 46.47 7.85 43.19
N ALA A 271 45.94 7.97 41.97
CA ALA A 271 44.71 7.29 41.55
C ALA A 271 44.88 5.77 41.64
N CYS A 272 45.99 5.24 41.15
CA CYS A 272 46.28 3.81 41.21
C CYS A 272 46.38 3.33 42.66
N PHE A 273 47.13 4.06 43.50
CA PHE A 273 47.31 3.74 44.92
C PHE A 273 45.97 3.70 45.67
N THR A 274 45.14 4.72 45.48
CA THR A 274 43.84 4.88 46.15
C THR A 274 42.82 3.86 45.67
N LEU A 275 42.65 3.71 44.35
CA LEU A 275 41.67 2.79 43.77
C LEU A 275 41.95 1.33 44.16
N ASN A 276 43.20 0.93 44.32
CA ASN A 276 43.54 -0.42 44.76
C ASN A 276 43.19 -0.70 46.23
N ARG A 277 43.03 0.35 47.06
CA ARG A 277 42.72 0.24 48.49
C ARG A 277 41.28 0.63 48.87
N VAL A 278 40.55 1.29 47.97
CA VAL A 278 39.18 1.76 48.24
C VAL A 278 38.14 0.93 47.50
N LEU A 279 38.45 0.44 46.29
CA LEU A 279 37.48 -0.32 45.50
C LEU A 279 37.36 -1.76 46.00
N ILE A 280 36.15 -2.13 46.39
CA ILE A 280 35.80 -3.48 46.84
C ILE A 280 35.46 -4.37 45.64
N VAL A 281 36.14 -5.50 45.54
CA VAL A 281 35.78 -6.58 44.63
C VAL A 281 34.59 -7.33 45.23
N LYS A 282 33.39 -7.07 44.70
CA LYS A 282 32.11 -7.62 45.23
C LYS A 282 32.10 -9.13 45.47
N ARG A 283 32.82 -9.92 44.66
CA ARG A 283 32.90 -11.39 44.81
C ARG A 283 33.56 -11.81 46.12
N HIS A 284 34.57 -11.08 46.58
CA HIS A 284 35.36 -11.44 47.75
C HIS A 284 35.12 -10.51 48.95
N ASN A 285 34.36 -9.44 48.74
CA ASN A 285 34.13 -8.38 49.73
C ASN A 285 35.43 -7.83 50.35
N LYS A 286 36.47 -7.74 49.52
CA LYS A 286 37.82 -7.27 49.86
C LYS A 286 38.29 -6.27 48.81
N THR A 287 39.23 -5.42 49.19
CA THR A 287 39.92 -4.50 48.28
C THR A 287 40.91 -5.25 47.39
N CYS A 288 41.30 -4.66 46.25
CA CYS A 288 42.32 -5.28 45.39
C CYS A 288 43.65 -5.52 46.13
N TYR A 289 44.01 -4.62 47.05
CA TYR A 289 45.23 -4.71 47.86
C TYR A 289 45.20 -5.90 48.83
N GLU A 290 44.04 -6.27 49.37
CA GLU A 290 43.90 -7.41 50.29
C GLU A 290 43.80 -8.77 49.57
N LEU A 291 43.66 -8.75 48.24
CA LEU A 291 43.56 -9.96 47.41
C LEU A 291 44.89 -10.36 46.77
N LEU A 292 45.89 -9.47 46.78
CA LEU A 292 47.25 -9.70 46.28
C LEU A 292 48.19 -9.93 47.46
#